data_AF-A0AA96TSY4-F1
#
_entry.id   AF-A0AA96TSY4-F1
#
_cell.length_a   1.000
_cell.length_b   1.000
_cell.length_c   1.000
_cell.angle_alpha   90.00
_cell.angle_beta   90.00
_cell.angle_gamma   90.00
#
_symmetry.space_group_name_H-M   'P 1'
#
loop_
_entity.id
_entity.type
_entity.pdbx_description
1 polymer ?
#
loop_
_entity_poly.entity_id
_entity_poly.type
_entity_poly.pdbx_seq_one_letter_code
_entity_poly.pdbx_strand_id
1 'polypeptide(L)'
;MLPSRLLLVLALAIHLLYAALPLPLLPTEKSNMLIPAVLAVAPLFGLAWFGARHRYRPQHWAAVSLCAAVVQSFGVMVAIIVLLRPTELHPALNLLIYLLLWLPPSVCAWLACKALAAAPPAVIGGTRHHIGFPIRAVQKSLWSNDSVVVTDEAVEIWLAEGGSETRGRGPWRTVPLNEITGVGIRAAVPNEEPWAVPRDRPGQSVPAGDVVVVRTAAEDRVLPIGHSRRFVELLRARTGRALPSQVEQARVVLGTHVPEVLPAPDPIGPKVYATRGPDEPLPTGPGLTTRWLIAVPLALAGVAGLPLALLLTTSAPVSFLAWIGVAVVVWLCNLRVPRVWGRVAFVPVPMTLFWLAGNKHWLLALALVLCPVLGRLAGAVFTKWRGTDLGASAVEVPFHSKNGERLFVQRDTAVLHMSGGQEVLPYTVSLADVELAQTGVHSGGEKTSWWHSPGGVVTPIWRTPVLRVVAGRQQWLVTLVEARLAAELIRARAATAAPAPADALDLAEWYRLRTWGSAKGRNKLLRVFLGRHGIGGRLVLAAWMGSFAFMLLPFPGARVPGLVTAVLALAALADWARIRPGLRRAERHPLPPDSPDWGETRPDHAPVLGYQPWA
;
A
#
# COMPACT_ATOMS: atom_id res chain seq x y z
N MET A 1 -25.67 10.28 -24.63
CA MET A 1 -24.92 11.20 -23.73
C MET A 1 -25.78 11.90 -22.68
N LEU A 2 -27.10 12.07 -22.88
CA LEU A 2 -28.01 12.60 -21.85
C LEU A 2 -27.95 11.90 -20.47
N PRO A 3 -27.87 10.56 -20.35
CA PRO A 3 -28.02 9.92 -19.03
C PRO A 3 -26.83 10.17 -18.08
N SER A 4 -25.59 10.25 -18.59
CA SER A 4 -24.42 10.49 -17.73
C SER A 4 -24.37 11.92 -17.18
N ARG A 5 -24.79 12.92 -17.97
CA ARG A 5 -24.87 14.32 -17.54
C ARG A 5 -25.94 14.51 -16.47
N LEU A 6 -27.12 13.92 -16.66
CA LEU A 6 -28.21 13.97 -15.69
C LEU A 6 -27.81 13.36 -14.34
N LEU A 7 -27.11 12.22 -14.35
CA LEU A 7 -26.62 11.57 -13.13
C LEU A 7 -25.55 12.38 -12.39
N LEU A 8 -24.68 13.11 -13.11
CA LEU A 8 -23.72 14.03 -12.49
C LEU A 8 -24.40 15.27 -11.89
N VAL A 9 -25.41 15.83 -12.59
CA VAL A 9 -26.22 16.93 -12.05
C VAL A 9 -26.94 16.49 -10.78
N LEU A 10 -27.50 15.28 -10.76
CA LEU A 10 -28.14 14.72 -9.57
C LEU A 10 -27.13 14.54 -8.42
N ALA A 11 -25.93 14.02 -8.68
CA ALA A 11 -24.88 13.90 -7.67
C ALA A 11 -24.50 15.28 -7.07
N LEU A 12 -24.35 16.30 -7.92
CA LEU A 12 -24.06 17.67 -7.49
C LEU A 12 -25.22 18.26 -6.68
N ALA A 13 -26.47 18.07 -7.11
CA ALA A 13 -27.65 18.53 -6.39
C ALA A 13 -27.72 17.95 -4.97
N ILE A 14 -27.40 16.67 -4.80
CA ILE A 14 -27.34 16.02 -3.48
C ILE A 14 -26.23 16.63 -2.62
N HIS A 15 -25.03 16.86 -3.18
CA HIS A 15 -23.93 17.51 -2.46
C HIS A 15 -24.27 18.95 -2.03
N LEU A 16 -24.99 19.70 -2.85
CA LEU A 16 -25.47 21.05 -2.52
C LEU A 16 -26.54 21.02 -1.43
N LEU A 17 -27.46 20.05 -1.48
CA LEU A 17 -28.46 19.84 -0.43
C LEU A 17 -27.81 19.56 0.93
N TYR A 18 -26.76 18.73 0.94
CA TYR A 18 -25.98 18.45 2.16
C TYR A 18 -25.28 19.69 2.71
N ALA A 19 -24.70 20.51 1.84
CA ALA A 19 -24.08 21.77 2.26
C ALA A 19 -25.12 22.78 2.78
N ALA A 20 -26.33 22.78 2.24
CA ALA A 20 -27.40 23.69 2.64
C ALA A 20 -28.01 23.35 4.00
N LEU A 21 -28.03 22.07 4.40
CA LEU A 21 -28.72 21.61 5.62
C LEU A 21 -28.24 22.26 6.94
N PRO A 22 -26.93 22.43 7.22
CA PRO A 22 -26.47 23.07 8.46
C PRO A 22 -26.55 24.61 8.44
N LEU A 23 -26.67 25.25 7.27
CA LEU A 23 -26.57 26.71 7.16
C LEU A 23 -27.70 27.46 7.91
N PRO A 24 -28.97 27.03 7.88
CA PRO A 24 -30.06 27.64 8.64
C PRO A 24 -29.88 27.58 10.16
N LEU A 25 -29.02 26.68 10.67
CA LEU A 25 -28.79 26.48 12.11
C LEU A 25 -27.62 27.30 12.65
N LEU A 26 -26.79 27.88 11.78
CA LEU A 26 -25.69 28.76 12.17
C LEU A 26 -26.13 29.97 13.01
N PRO A 27 -27.23 30.68 12.70
CA PRO A 27 -27.64 31.85 13.46
C PRO A 27 -28.12 31.51 14.88
N THR A 28 -28.70 30.32 15.07
CA THR A 28 -29.36 29.91 16.32
C THR A 28 -28.43 29.20 17.30
N GLU A 29 -27.43 28.46 16.80
CA GLU A 29 -26.52 27.60 17.59
C GLU A 29 -25.05 27.86 17.23
N LYS A 30 -24.66 29.13 17.11
CA LYS A 30 -23.35 29.59 16.56
C LYS A 30 -22.14 28.78 17.04
N SER A 31 -22.01 28.52 18.34
CA SER A 31 -20.85 27.81 18.92
C SER A 31 -20.83 26.31 18.59
N ASN A 32 -22.00 25.70 18.36
CA ASN A 32 -22.15 24.26 18.08
C ASN A 32 -22.21 23.95 16.58
N MET A 33 -22.54 24.93 15.73
CA MET A 33 -22.81 24.74 14.29
C MET A 33 -21.70 25.19 13.35
N LEU A 34 -20.73 25.97 13.82
CA LEU A 34 -19.63 26.47 12.98
C LEU A 34 -18.83 25.33 12.33
N ILE A 35 -18.38 24.35 13.13
CA ILE A 35 -17.59 23.21 12.64
C ILE A 35 -18.42 22.31 11.71
N PRO A 36 -19.66 21.90 12.05
CA PRO A 36 -20.54 21.18 11.13
C PRO A 36 -20.80 21.87 9.80
N ALA A 37 -21.02 23.19 9.81
CA ALA A 37 -21.23 23.95 8.58
C ALA A 37 -19.97 23.97 7.71
N VAL A 38 -18.79 24.16 8.31
CA VAL A 38 -17.51 24.06 7.58
C VAL A 38 -17.32 22.66 6.99
N LEU A 39 -17.60 21.59 7.74
CA LEU A 39 -17.51 20.22 7.23
C LEU A 39 -18.49 19.91 6.09
N ALA A 40 -19.66 20.54 6.07
CA ALA A 40 -20.63 20.37 5.00
C ALA A 40 -20.30 21.19 3.73
N VAL A 41 -19.68 22.36 3.89
CA VAL A 41 -19.41 23.29 2.77
C VAL A 41 -18.01 23.09 2.18
N ALA A 42 -16.97 22.91 3.00
CA ALA A 42 -15.58 22.78 2.54
C ALA A 42 -15.37 21.70 1.45
N PRO A 43 -16.03 20.52 1.51
CA PRO A 43 -15.89 19.50 0.47
C PRO A 43 -16.37 19.93 -0.92
N LEU A 44 -17.28 20.90 -1.03
CA LEU A 44 -17.74 21.42 -2.32
C LEU A 44 -16.61 22.12 -3.08
N PHE A 45 -15.73 22.86 -2.38
CA PHE A 45 -14.55 23.46 -2.98
C PHE A 45 -13.59 22.41 -3.51
N GLY A 46 -13.40 21.31 -2.75
CA GLY A 46 -12.62 20.16 -3.20
C GLY A 46 -13.22 19.49 -4.42
N LEU A 47 -14.55 19.32 -4.46
CA LEU A 47 -15.27 18.72 -5.57
C LEU A 47 -15.25 19.61 -6.83
N ALA A 48 -15.36 20.93 -6.68
CA ALA A 48 -15.24 21.90 -7.76
C ALA A 48 -13.81 21.94 -8.34
N TRP A 49 -12.80 22.01 -7.47
CA TRP A 49 -11.39 21.99 -7.88
C TRP A 49 -11.02 20.69 -8.59
N PHE A 50 -11.40 19.55 -8.00
CA PHE A 50 -11.14 18.24 -8.60
C PHE A 50 -11.94 18.05 -9.89
N GLY A 51 -13.21 18.47 -9.90
CA GLY A 51 -14.08 18.46 -11.08
C GLY A 51 -13.49 19.25 -12.23
N ALA A 52 -12.93 20.44 -11.98
CA ALA A 52 -12.25 21.24 -13.00
C ALA A 52 -11.01 20.52 -13.57
N ARG A 53 -10.20 19.91 -12.71
CA ARG A 53 -8.95 19.24 -13.09
C ARG A 53 -9.16 17.88 -13.78
N HIS A 54 -10.25 17.19 -13.47
CA HIS A 54 -10.50 15.82 -13.92
C HIS A 54 -11.86 15.65 -14.64
N ARG A 55 -12.42 16.74 -15.19
CA ARG A 55 -13.72 16.73 -15.90
C ARG A 55 -13.82 15.70 -17.02
N TYR A 56 -12.70 15.33 -17.65
CA TYR A 56 -12.67 14.37 -18.74
C TYR A 56 -12.23 12.96 -18.32
N ARG A 57 -12.02 12.72 -17.02
CA ARG A 57 -11.58 11.42 -16.47
C ARG A 57 -12.69 10.77 -15.65
N PRO A 58 -13.63 10.07 -16.31
CA PRO A 58 -14.83 9.52 -15.66
C PRO A 58 -14.53 8.52 -14.55
N GLN A 59 -13.41 7.82 -14.63
CA GLN A 59 -12.99 6.84 -13.63
C GLN A 59 -12.76 7.43 -12.23
N HIS A 60 -12.52 8.74 -12.12
CA HIS A 60 -12.29 9.40 -10.83
C HIS A 60 -13.56 9.94 -10.17
N TRP A 61 -14.66 10.10 -10.91
CA TRP A 61 -15.85 10.81 -10.42
C TRP A 61 -16.46 10.17 -9.17
N ALA A 62 -16.59 8.84 -9.14
CA ALA A 62 -17.17 8.12 -8.00
C ALA A 62 -16.32 8.25 -6.72
N ALA A 63 -14.99 8.14 -6.84
CA ALA A 63 -14.10 8.25 -5.69
C ALA A 63 -14.09 9.66 -5.10
N VAL A 64 -14.15 10.68 -5.94
CA VAL A 64 -14.17 12.09 -5.53
C VAL A 64 -15.49 12.42 -4.84
N SER A 65 -16.60 12.00 -5.43
CA SER A 65 -17.92 12.16 -4.83
C SER A 65 -18.01 11.44 -3.47
N LEU A 66 -17.48 10.22 -3.36
CA LEU A 66 -17.43 9.49 -2.10
C LEU A 66 -16.63 10.22 -1.03
N CYS A 67 -15.41 10.67 -1.35
CA CYS A 67 -14.58 11.42 -0.41
C CYS A 67 -15.28 12.69 0.10
N ALA A 68 -15.92 13.44 -0.81
CA ALA A 68 -16.68 14.63 -0.44
C ALA A 68 -17.90 14.27 0.42
N ALA A 69 -18.64 13.22 0.05
CA ALA A 69 -19.85 12.79 0.74
C ALA A 69 -19.58 12.30 2.16
N VAL A 70 -18.47 11.58 2.39
CA VAL A 70 -18.06 11.14 3.73
C VAL A 70 -17.83 12.35 4.63
N VAL A 71 -17.07 13.35 4.18
CA VAL A 71 -16.81 14.55 4.99
C VAL A 71 -18.10 15.35 5.23
N GLN A 72 -18.93 15.54 4.21
CA GLN A 72 -20.20 16.24 4.34
C GLN A 72 -21.18 15.52 5.28
N SER A 73 -21.20 14.18 5.26
CA SER A 73 -22.11 13.38 6.10
C SER A 73 -21.92 13.65 7.60
N PHE A 74 -20.69 13.97 8.04
CA PHE A 74 -20.44 14.38 9.42
C PHE A 74 -21.11 15.72 9.77
N GLY A 75 -20.99 16.72 8.89
CA GLY A 75 -21.62 18.02 9.11
C GLY A 75 -23.15 17.95 9.06
N VAL A 76 -23.68 17.22 8.08
CA VAL A 76 -25.11 16.95 7.90
C VAL A 76 -25.70 16.21 9.09
N MET A 77 -25.01 15.18 9.59
CA MET A 77 -25.46 14.41 10.75
C MET A 77 -25.68 15.31 11.97
N VAL A 78 -24.75 16.22 12.27
CA VAL A 78 -24.90 17.13 13.41
C VAL A 78 -26.08 18.07 13.21
N ALA A 79 -26.29 18.57 11.99
CA ALA A 79 -27.46 19.40 11.67
C ALA A 79 -28.77 18.63 11.87
N ILE A 80 -28.84 17.38 11.38
CA ILE A 80 -29.99 16.49 11.55
C ILE A 80 -30.26 16.24 13.03
N ILE A 81 -29.23 15.92 13.82
CA ILE A 81 -29.36 15.67 15.27
C ILE A 81 -29.93 16.90 15.99
N VAL A 82 -29.53 18.11 15.59
CA VAL A 82 -30.06 19.34 16.20
C VAL A 82 -31.46 19.68 15.72
N LEU A 83 -31.76 19.51 14.44
CA LEU A 83 -33.11 19.69 13.87
C LEU A 83 -34.13 18.71 14.46
N LEU A 84 -33.72 17.46 14.67
CA LEU A 84 -34.55 16.37 15.15
C LEU A 84 -34.45 16.16 16.66
N ARG A 85 -33.76 17.04 17.37
CA ARG A 85 -33.74 17.06 18.83
C ARG A 85 -35.15 17.05 19.46
N PRO A 86 -36.18 17.74 18.92
CA PRO A 86 -37.52 17.74 19.50
C PRO A 86 -38.29 16.43 19.32
N THR A 87 -37.84 15.54 18.42
CA THR A 87 -38.61 14.34 18.04
C THR A 87 -38.13 13.06 18.74
N GLU A 88 -37.21 13.17 19.71
CA GLU A 88 -36.63 12.04 20.48
C GLU A 88 -36.28 10.82 19.62
N LEU A 89 -35.73 11.07 18.44
CA LEU A 89 -35.42 10.01 17.49
C LEU A 89 -34.41 9.02 18.08
N HIS A 90 -34.76 7.73 18.01
CA HIS A 90 -33.94 6.67 18.57
C HIS A 90 -32.50 6.76 18.02
N PRO A 91 -31.45 6.71 18.86
CA PRO A 91 -30.05 6.91 18.43
C PRO A 91 -29.55 5.93 17.35
N ALA A 92 -30.26 4.82 17.12
CA ALA A 92 -29.99 3.86 16.06
C ALA A 92 -30.41 4.38 14.68
N LEU A 93 -31.46 5.21 14.61
CA LEU A 93 -31.87 5.86 13.37
C LEU A 93 -30.84 6.92 12.94
N ASN A 94 -30.26 7.65 13.91
CA ASN A 94 -29.17 8.60 13.67
C ASN A 94 -27.93 7.92 13.08
N LEU A 95 -27.62 6.71 13.54
CA LEU A 95 -26.53 5.87 13.01
C LEU A 95 -26.82 5.38 11.59
N LEU A 96 -28.06 4.95 11.32
CA LEU A 96 -28.48 4.51 9.98
C LEU A 96 -28.40 5.68 8.98
N ILE A 97 -28.84 6.87 9.39
CA ILE A 97 -28.74 8.09 8.60
C ILE A 97 -27.26 8.37 8.25
N TYR A 98 -26.34 8.27 9.21
CA TYR A 98 -24.89 8.44 8.96
C TYR A 98 -24.35 7.46 7.91
N LEU A 99 -24.72 6.18 8.00
CA LEU A 99 -24.25 5.15 7.06
C LEU A 99 -24.88 5.28 5.67
N LEU A 100 -26.07 5.87 5.56
CA LEU A 100 -26.77 6.02 4.29
C LEU A 100 -26.45 7.34 3.59
N LEU A 101 -26.07 8.40 4.30
CA LEU A 101 -25.87 9.74 3.73
C LEU A 101 -24.77 9.80 2.67
N TRP A 102 -23.70 9.00 2.75
CA TRP A 102 -22.63 9.08 1.75
C TRP A 102 -22.90 8.25 0.48
N LEU A 103 -23.92 7.38 0.49
CA LEU A 103 -24.23 6.47 -0.63
C LEU A 103 -24.86 7.17 -1.84
N PRO A 104 -25.93 7.99 -1.72
CA PRO A 104 -26.64 8.55 -2.87
C PRO A 104 -25.77 9.32 -3.86
N PRO A 105 -24.92 10.29 -3.44
CA PRO A 105 -24.11 11.04 -4.41
C PRO A 105 -23.04 10.14 -5.07
N SER A 106 -22.45 9.23 -4.30
CA SER A 106 -21.44 8.28 -4.77
C SER A 106 -22.00 7.30 -5.81
N VAL A 107 -23.22 6.78 -5.57
CA VAL A 107 -23.92 5.88 -6.50
C VAL A 107 -24.28 6.62 -7.79
N CYS A 108 -24.76 7.86 -7.71
CA CYS A 108 -25.05 8.67 -8.91
C CYS A 108 -23.80 8.90 -9.76
N ALA A 109 -22.67 9.24 -9.15
CA ALA A 109 -21.39 9.40 -9.84
C ALA A 109 -20.87 8.09 -10.45
N TRP A 110 -21.07 6.96 -9.77
CA TRP A 110 -20.71 5.63 -10.28
C TRP A 110 -21.58 5.23 -11.48
N LEU A 111 -22.90 5.42 -11.41
CA LEU A 111 -23.82 5.17 -12.52
C LEU A 111 -23.50 6.08 -13.72
N ALA A 112 -23.10 7.34 -13.49
CA ALA A 112 -22.69 8.24 -14.56
C ALA A 112 -21.45 7.72 -15.32
N CYS A 113 -20.46 7.21 -14.58
CA CYS A 113 -19.28 6.58 -15.15
C CYS A 113 -19.64 5.31 -15.94
N LYS A 114 -20.53 4.47 -15.41
CA LYS A 114 -21.00 3.25 -16.09
C LYS A 114 -21.77 3.57 -17.37
N ALA A 115 -22.66 4.57 -17.35
CA ALA A 115 -23.41 4.99 -18.53
C ALA A 115 -22.50 5.51 -19.64
N LEU A 116 -21.45 6.27 -19.30
CA LEU A 116 -20.47 6.73 -20.28
C LEU A 116 -19.63 5.57 -20.83
N ALA A 117 -19.20 4.66 -19.96
CA ALA A 117 -18.45 3.46 -20.34
C ALA A 117 -19.29 2.44 -21.12
N ALA A 118 -20.61 2.57 -21.20
CA ALA A 118 -21.49 1.70 -21.99
C ALA A 118 -21.88 2.30 -23.37
N ALA A 119 -21.59 3.59 -23.63
CA ALA A 119 -22.00 4.24 -24.86
C ALA A 119 -21.27 3.69 -26.11
N PRO A 120 -21.89 3.74 -27.31
CA PRO A 120 -21.28 3.24 -28.54
C PRO A 120 -19.96 3.98 -28.88
N PRO A 121 -18.92 3.30 -29.39
CA PRO A 121 -17.64 3.93 -29.74
C PRO A 121 -17.77 5.11 -30.71
N ALA A 122 -18.71 5.04 -31.66
CA ALA A 122 -19.00 6.12 -32.60
C ALA A 122 -19.46 7.42 -31.90
N VAL A 123 -20.23 7.29 -30.82
CA VAL A 123 -20.73 8.44 -30.03
C VAL A 123 -19.64 9.01 -29.13
N ILE A 124 -18.77 8.15 -28.59
CA ILE A 124 -17.70 8.56 -27.69
C ILE A 124 -16.49 9.13 -28.46
N GLY A 125 -16.25 8.67 -29.70
CA GLY A 125 -15.12 9.05 -30.53
C GLY A 125 -15.00 10.56 -30.77
N GLY A 126 -16.13 11.28 -30.87
CA GLY A 126 -16.16 12.73 -31.02
C GLY A 126 -16.02 13.53 -29.71
N THR A 127 -15.63 12.90 -28.60
CA THR A 127 -15.66 13.55 -27.27
C THR A 127 -14.29 13.56 -26.60
N ARG A 128 -14.04 14.58 -25.78
CA ARG A 128 -12.78 14.75 -25.02
C ARG A 128 -12.64 13.81 -23.83
N HIS A 129 -13.56 12.88 -23.60
CA HIS A 129 -13.49 11.98 -22.44
C HIS A 129 -12.38 10.95 -22.62
N HIS A 130 -11.67 10.63 -21.55
CA HIS A 130 -10.64 9.62 -21.52
C HIS A 130 -11.29 8.26 -21.29
N ILE A 131 -11.08 7.30 -22.19
CA ILE A 131 -11.68 5.96 -22.08
C ILE A 131 -10.59 4.94 -21.83
N GLY A 132 -10.59 4.36 -20.63
CA GLY A 132 -9.67 3.30 -20.23
C GLY A 132 -10.18 1.92 -20.60
N PHE A 133 -9.31 1.10 -21.19
CA PHE A 133 -9.54 -0.31 -21.47
C PHE A 133 -8.58 -1.16 -20.64
N PRO A 134 -9.06 -2.18 -19.92
CA PRO A 134 -8.20 -3.03 -19.12
C PRO A 134 -7.27 -3.88 -19.99
N ILE A 135 -5.98 -3.91 -19.65
CA ILE A 135 -4.99 -4.84 -20.20
C ILE A 135 -5.21 -6.22 -19.55
N ARG A 136 -5.21 -7.29 -20.35
CA ARG A 136 -5.23 -8.70 -19.95
C ARG A 136 -3.80 -9.13 -19.62
N ALA A 137 -3.61 -9.84 -18.53
CA ALA A 137 -2.31 -10.39 -18.12
C ALA A 137 -2.51 -11.84 -17.67
N VAL A 138 -1.52 -12.70 -17.90
CA VAL A 138 -1.52 -14.13 -17.47
C VAL A 138 -1.79 -14.26 -15.98
N GLN A 139 -1.28 -13.30 -15.19
CA GLN A 139 -1.54 -13.21 -13.77
C GLN A 139 -2.03 -11.80 -13.40
N LYS A 140 -3.34 -11.58 -13.57
CA LYS A 140 -4.00 -10.33 -13.22
C LYS A 140 -4.43 -10.34 -11.75
N SER A 141 -3.93 -9.39 -10.96
CA SER A 141 -4.52 -9.10 -9.65
C SER A 141 -5.95 -8.57 -9.86
N LEU A 142 -6.90 -8.96 -9.00
CA LEU A 142 -8.28 -8.42 -8.97
C LEU A 142 -8.36 -6.87 -8.97
N TRP A 143 -7.25 -6.19 -8.64
CA TRP A 143 -7.11 -4.73 -8.59
C TRP A 143 -5.89 -4.22 -9.40
N SER A 144 -5.49 -4.91 -10.48
CA SER A 144 -4.65 -4.31 -11.54
C SER A 144 -5.54 -3.44 -12.43
N ASN A 145 -5.22 -2.14 -12.47
CA ASN A 145 -5.84 -1.16 -13.35
C ASN A 145 -4.89 -0.82 -14.51
N ASP A 146 -4.05 -1.78 -14.92
CA ASP A 146 -3.27 -1.63 -16.14
C ASP A 146 -4.25 -1.40 -17.26
N SER A 147 -4.15 -0.22 -17.85
CA SER A 147 -5.15 0.24 -18.79
C SER A 147 -4.50 0.99 -19.92
N VAL A 148 -5.09 0.82 -21.09
CA VAL A 148 -4.81 1.65 -22.24
C VAL A 148 -5.93 2.68 -22.28
N VAL A 149 -5.58 3.94 -22.11
CA VAL A 149 -6.50 5.06 -22.14
C VAL A 149 -6.42 5.68 -23.53
N VAL A 150 -7.55 5.73 -24.23
CA VAL A 150 -7.67 6.47 -25.48
C VAL A 150 -8.14 7.88 -25.14
N THR A 151 -7.27 8.87 -25.38
CA THR A 151 -7.57 10.30 -25.26
C THR A 151 -7.94 10.89 -26.63
N ASP A 152 -8.25 12.17 -26.70
CA ASP A 152 -8.58 12.87 -27.96
C ASP A 152 -7.36 13.05 -28.86
N GLU A 153 -6.16 13.01 -28.29
CA GLU A 153 -4.91 13.28 -29.02
C GLU A 153 -3.96 12.06 -29.06
N ALA A 154 -4.10 11.11 -28.13
CA ALA A 154 -3.15 10.00 -28.00
C ALA A 154 -3.76 8.70 -27.46
N VAL A 155 -3.02 7.60 -27.65
CA VAL A 155 -3.14 6.38 -26.86
C VAL A 155 -2.12 6.44 -25.73
N GLU A 156 -2.63 6.48 -24.51
CA GLU A 156 -1.81 6.50 -23.30
C GLU A 156 -1.83 5.12 -22.65
N ILE A 157 -0.64 4.53 -22.48
CA ILE A 157 -0.49 3.28 -21.76
C ILE A 157 -0.22 3.60 -20.29
N TRP A 158 -1.20 3.30 -19.45
CA TRP A 158 -1.13 3.46 -18.00
C TRP A 158 -0.84 2.11 -17.38
N LEU A 159 0.46 1.84 -17.16
CA LEU A 159 0.89 0.72 -16.36
C LEU A 159 0.85 1.15 -14.89
N ALA A 160 0.03 0.47 -14.10
CA ALA A 160 -0.07 0.76 -12.69
C ALA A 160 1.09 0.07 -11.97
N GLU A 161 2.20 0.80 -11.74
CA GLU A 161 3.18 0.43 -10.70
C GLU A 161 2.44 0.36 -9.35
N GLY A 162 2.02 -0.84 -8.94
CA GLY A 162 1.50 -1.07 -7.59
C GLY A 162 0.10 -0.53 -7.27
N GLY A 163 -0.72 -0.14 -8.25
CA GLY A 163 -2.09 0.33 -8.00
C GLY A 163 -2.20 1.72 -7.37
N SER A 164 -1.14 2.53 -7.39
CA SER A 164 -1.34 3.95 -7.64
C SER A 164 -1.30 4.14 -9.16
N GLU A 165 -2.34 4.74 -9.76
CA GLU A 165 -2.03 5.71 -10.81
C GLU A 165 -0.96 6.59 -10.20
N THR A 166 0.25 6.54 -10.76
CA THR A 166 1.41 7.30 -10.31
C THR A 166 0.99 8.76 -10.10
N ARG A 167 0.69 9.13 -8.85
CA ARG A 167 0.40 10.52 -8.49
C ARG A 167 1.65 11.34 -8.83
N GLY A 168 1.66 11.95 -10.01
CA GLY A 168 2.72 12.83 -10.48
C GLY A 168 3.67 12.27 -11.57
N ARG A 169 3.61 10.99 -11.96
CA ARG A 169 4.27 10.52 -13.20
C ARG A 169 3.19 10.25 -14.23
N GLY A 170 3.32 10.88 -15.40
CA GLY A 170 2.41 10.73 -16.52
C GLY A 170 2.31 9.28 -17.03
N PRO A 171 1.61 9.05 -18.14
CA PRO A 171 1.51 7.72 -18.75
C PRO A 171 2.89 7.10 -18.98
N TRP A 172 2.98 5.77 -18.87
CA TRP A 172 4.24 5.04 -19.10
C TRP A 172 4.74 5.24 -20.53
N ARG A 173 3.78 5.28 -21.47
CA ARG A 173 4.03 5.63 -22.86
C ARG A 173 2.81 6.37 -23.42
N THR A 174 3.06 7.42 -24.19
CA THR A 174 2.05 8.14 -24.95
C THR A 174 2.39 7.98 -26.42
N VAL A 175 1.41 7.57 -27.21
CA VAL A 175 1.52 7.49 -28.66
C VAL A 175 0.48 8.41 -29.28
N PRO A 176 0.88 9.52 -29.90
CA PRO A 176 -0.01 10.40 -30.63
C PRO A 176 -0.87 9.63 -31.65
N LEU A 177 -2.15 9.98 -31.77
CA LEU A 177 -3.08 9.29 -32.69
C LEU A 177 -2.67 9.43 -34.16
N ASN A 178 -1.94 10.47 -34.52
CA ASN A 178 -1.43 10.70 -35.87
C ASN A 178 -0.24 9.78 -36.24
N GLU A 179 0.45 9.18 -35.27
CA GLU A 179 1.54 8.22 -35.48
C GLU A 179 1.06 6.78 -35.70
N ILE A 180 -0.23 6.52 -35.46
CA ILE A 180 -0.85 5.21 -35.64
C ILE A 180 -1.22 5.04 -37.11
N THR A 181 -0.52 4.14 -37.79
CA THR A 181 -0.68 3.89 -39.23
C THR A 181 -1.52 2.64 -39.53
N GLY A 182 -1.77 1.79 -38.53
CA GLY A 182 -2.64 0.62 -38.68
C GLY A 182 -3.11 0.06 -37.33
N VAL A 183 -4.27 -0.60 -37.33
CA VAL A 183 -4.77 -1.30 -36.15
C VAL A 183 -5.63 -2.51 -36.53
N GLY A 184 -5.27 -3.67 -35.98
CA GLY A 184 -5.97 -4.93 -36.22
C GLY A 184 -6.03 -5.83 -34.99
N ILE A 185 -6.78 -6.93 -35.09
CA ILE A 185 -6.95 -7.92 -34.02
C ILE A 185 -6.47 -9.26 -34.56
N ARG A 186 -5.69 -9.99 -33.76
CA ARG A 186 -5.33 -11.38 -34.02
C ARG A 186 -5.25 -12.19 -32.73
N ALA A 187 -5.13 -13.50 -32.85
CA ALA A 187 -4.86 -14.35 -31.68
C ALA A 187 -3.43 -14.11 -31.14
N ALA A 188 -3.28 -14.21 -29.82
CA ALA A 188 -1.99 -14.24 -29.13
C ALA A 188 -1.18 -15.48 -29.55
N VAL A 189 0.13 -15.31 -29.66
CA VAL A 189 1.08 -16.41 -29.92
C VAL A 189 1.86 -16.75 -28.63
N PRO A 190 2.24 -18.02 -28.38
CA PRO A 190 3.05 -18.36 -27.21
C PRO A 190 4.35 -17.57 -27.14
N ASN A 191 4.75 -17.15 -25.93
CA ASN A 191 5.97 -16.36 -25.65
C ASN A 191 6.06 -15.00 -26.36
N GLU A 192 4.95 -14.48 -26.87
CA GLU A 192 4.89 -13.15 -27.45
C GLU A 192 5.05 -12.05 -26.39
N GLU A 193 5.91 -11.06 -26.66
CA GLU A 193 6.15 -9.95 -25.74
C GLU A 193 5.05 -8.87 -25.87
N PRO A 194 4.41 -8.45 -24.77
CA PRO A 194 3.45 -7.35 -24.81
C PRO A 194 4.18 -6.02 -25.02
N TRP A 195 3.57 -5.10 -25.76
CA TRP A 195 4.07 -3.73 -25.96
C TRP A 195 4.34 -3.00 -24.64
N ALA A 196 3.56 -3.34 -23.62
CA ALA A 196 3.66 -2.76 -22.30
C ALA A 196 4.17 -3.84 -21.31
N VAL A 197 5.50 -3.91 -21.15
CA VAL A 197 6.14 -4.77 -20.15
C VAL A 197 6.29 -3.95 -18.86
N PRO A 198 5.67 -4.34 -17.74
CA PRO A 198 5.94 -3.71 -16.45
C PRO A 198 7.43 -3.82 -16.14
N ARG A 199 8.09 -2.72 -15.74
CA ARG A 199 9.53 -2.70 -15.38
C ARG A 199 9.89 -3.76 -14.32
N ASP A 200 8.92 -4.11 -13.48
CA ASP A 200 9.08 -5.05 -12.37
C ASP A 200 8.84 -6.51 -12.80
N ARG A 201 8.47 -6.78 -14.07
CA ARG A 201 8.16 -8.11 -14.60
C ARG A 201 8.66 -8.31 -16.05
N PRO A 202 9.98 -8.17 -16.32
CA PRO A 202 10.52 -8.61 -17.60
C PRO A 202 10.22 -10.10 -17.81
N GLY A 203 9.66 -10.45 -18.97
CA GLY A 203 9.38 -11.86 -19.35
C GLY A 203 7.93 -12.35 -19.22
N GLN A 204 6.93 -11.48 -18.98
CA GLN A 204 5.53 -11.94 -19.06
C GLN A 204 5.07 -12.09 -20.51
N SER A 205 4.82 -13.33 -20.93
CA SER A 205 4.19 -13.63 -22.21
C SER A 205 2.76 -13.08 -22.27
N VAL A 206 2.33 -12.67 -23.45
CA VAL A 206 0.93 -12.30 -23.74
C VAL A 206 -0.01 -13.46 -23.35
N PRO A 207 -1.10 -13.21 -22.60
CA PRO A 207 -2.08 -14.25 -22.28
C PRO A 207 -2.89 -14.67 -23.51
N ALA A 208 -3.33 -15.94 -23.53
CA ALA A 208 -4.13 -16.49 -24.62
C ALA A 208 -5.39 -15.64 -24.95
N GLY A 209 -5.75 -15.59 -26.23
CA GLY A 209 -6.93 -14.88 -26.78
C GLY A 209 -6.59 -13.67 -27.64
N ASP A 210 -7.58 -12.84 -27.98
CA ASP A 210 -7.44 -11.74 -28.95
C ASP A 210 -6.53 -10.59 -28.50
N VAL A 211 -5.42 -10.38 -29.18
CA VAL A 211 -4.56 -9.20 -29.05
C VAL A 211 -4.87 -8.14 -30.08
N VAL A 212 -4.70 -6.88 -29.71
CA VAL A 212 -4.71 -5.76 -30.63
C VAL A 212 -3.29 -5.49 -31.08
N VAL A 213 -3.05 -5.45 -32.39
CA VAL A 213 -1.78 -5.00 -32.94
C VAL A 213 -1.95 -3.57 -33.41
N VAL A 214 -1.13 -2.69 -32.85
CA VAL A 214 -1.05 -1.27 -33.22
C VAL A 214 0.23 -1.09 -34.02
N ARG A 215 0.09 -0.62 -35.25
CA ARG A 215 1.21 -0.33 -36.14
C ARG A 215 1.52 1.16 -36.08
N THR A 216 2.80 1.45 -35.85
CA THR A 216 3.37 2.79 -35.94
C THR A 216 4.40 2.82 -37.06
N ALA A 217 4.91 4.00 -37.42
CA ALA A 217 5.95 4.10 -38.46
C ALA A 217 7.24 3.32 -38.12
N ALA A 218 7.52 3.08 -36.83
CA ALA A 218 8.75 2.44 -36.39
C ALA A 218 8.59 0.92 -36.10
N GLU A 219 7.38 0.46 -35.77
CA GLU A 219 7.20 -0.87 -35.17
C GLU A 219 5.74 -1.32 -35.08
N ASP A 220 5.54 -2.65 -35.14
CA ASP A 220 4.30 -3.35 -34.81
C ASP A 220 4.31 -3.74 -33.33
N ARG A 221 3.23 -3.39 -32.63
CA ARG A 221 3.18 -3.52 -31.17
C ARG A 221 1.89 -4.19 -30.69
N VAL A 222 2.05 -5.10 -29.73
CA VAL A 222 0.99 -6.03 -29.30
C VAL A 222 0.39 -5.62 -27.96
N LEU A 223 -0.93 -5.43 -27.90
CA LEU A 223 -1.67 -5.10 -26.68
C LEU A 223 -2.70 -6.19 -26.36
N PRO A 224 -2.56 -6.93 -25.25
CA PRO A 224 -3.59 -7.84 -24.80
C PRO A 224 -4.72 -7.04 -24.12
N ILE A 225 -5.76 -6.64 -24.84
CA ILE A 225 -6.86 -5.81 -24.29
C ILE A 225 -8.09 -6.69 -24.02
N GLY A 226 -8.86 -6.38 -22.96
CA GLY A 226 -10.06 -7.16 -22.59
C GLY A 226 -11.25 -7.00 -23.55
N HIS A 227 -11.35 -5.84 -24.20
CA HIS A 227 -12.41 -5.50 -25.16
C HIS A 227 -11.81 -5.05 -26.51
N SER A 228 -11.00 -5.91 -27.12
CA SER A 228 -10.20 -5.62 -28.32
C SER A 228 -11.01 -4.98 -29.47
N ARG A 229 -12.20 -5.49 -29.78
CA ARG A 229 -13.08 -4.93 -30.82
C ARG A 229 -13.49 -3.48 -30.55
N ARG A 230 -13.96 -3.23 -29.33
CA ARG A 230 -14.42 -1.91 -28.92
C ARG A 230 -13.28 -0.88 -28.84
N PHE A 231 -12.09 -1.34 -28.45
CA PHE A 231 -10.88 -0.53 -28.48
C PHE A 231 -10.53 -0.10 -29.91
N VAL A 232 -10.51 -1.04 -30.85
CA VAL A 232 -10.20 -0.77 -32.27
C VAL A 232 -11.23 0.17 -32.89
N GLU A 233 -12.52 -0.05 -32.63
CA GLU A 233 -13.59 0.84 -33.11
C GLU A 233 -13.45 2.26 -32.56
N LEU A 234 -13.16 2.41 -31.26
CA LEU A 234 -12.94 3.73 -30.67
C LEU A 234 -11.71 4.41 -31.26
N LEU A 235 -10.62 3.66 -31.45
CA LEU A 235 -9.37 4.20 -32.01
C LEU A 235 -9.60 4.70 -33.45
N ARG A 236 -10.26 3.90 -34.29
CA ARG A 236 -10.66 4.30 -35.64
C ARG A 236 -11.55 5.55 -35.62
N ALA A 237 -12.56 5.56 -34.76
CA ALA A 237 -13.47 6.70 -34.61
C ALA A 237 -12.75 8.00 -34.19
N ARG A 238 -11.69 7.92 -33.37
CA ARG A 238 -10.90 9.10 -32.96
C ARG A 238 -9.87 9.54 -33.98
N THR A 239 -9.24 8.59 -34.67
CA THR A 239 -8.28 8.92 -35.72
C THR A 239 -8.95 9.55 -36.95
N GLY A 240 -10.25 9.30 -37.17
CA GLY A 240 -11.00 9.81 -38.31
C GLY A 240 -10.51 9.28 -39.66
N ARG A 241 -9.65 8.24 -39.66
CA ARG A 241 -9.00 7.67 -40.85
C ARG A 241 -9.34 6.19 -40.98
N ALA A 242 -9.36 5.69 -42.22
CA ALA A 242 -9.47 4.27 -42.49
C ALA A 242 -8.10 3.59 -42.20
N LEU A 243 -7.92 3.12 -40.97
CA LEU A 243 -6.72 2.37 -40.59
C LEU A 243 -6.78 0.94 -41.15
N PRO A 244 -5.73 0.46 -41.85
CA PRO A 244 -5.67 -0.91 -42.36
C PRO A 244 -5.80 -1.94 -41.23
N SER A 245 -6.53 -3.03 -41.50
CA SER A 245 -6.89 -4.08 -40.55
C SER A 245 -6.04 -5.35 -40.63
N GLN A 246 -5.22 -5.49 -41.67
CA GLN A 246 -4.40 -6.68 -41.91
C GLN A 246 -3.16 -6.69 -41.00
N VAL A 247 -3.00 -7.76 -40.25
CA VAL A 247 -1.87 -8.00 -39.33
C VAL A 247 -1.20 -9.32 -39.73
N GLU A 248 0.12 -9.32 -39.90
CA GLU A 248 0.88 -10.54 -40.22
C GLU A 248 0.84 -11.56 -39.07
N GLN A 249 0.80 -12.86 -39.41
CA GLN A 249 0.87 -13.96 -38.44
C GLN A 249 2.33 -14.23 -38.05
N ALA A 250 2.63 -14.25 -36.76
CA ALA A 250 4.00 -14.44 -36.27
C ALA A 250 4.46 -15.91 -36.35
N ARG A 251 5.74 -16.13 -36.70
CA ARG A 251 6.43 -17.43 -36.61
C ARG A 251 6.94 -17.68 -35.18
N VAL A 252 6.72 -18.89 -34.67
CA VAL A 252 7.08 -19.31 -33.29
C VAL A 252 8.52 -19.84 -33.25
N VAL A 253 9.32 -19.38 -32.29
CA VAL A 253 10.61 -20.01 -31.91
C VAL A 253 10.56 -20.32 -30.41
N LEU A 254 10.75 -21.59 -30.03
CA LEU A 254 10.68 -22.07 -28.65
C LEU A 254 12.09 -22.27 -28.08
N GLY A 255 12.43 -21.56 -26.99
CA GLY A 255 13.63 -21.78 -26.19
C GLY A 255 13.34 -22.60 -24.93
N THR A 256 14.31 -23.41 -24.50
CA THR A 256 14.22 -24.49 -23.48
C THR A 256 14.71 -24.09 -22.08
N HIS A 257 14.58 -22.83 -21.65
CA HIS A 257 14.99 -22.40 -20.30
C HIS A 257 13.77 -22.10 -19.43
N VAL A 258 13.74 -22.60 -18.19
CA VAL A 258 12.77 -22.19 -17.15
C VAL A 258 13.10 -20.75 -16.75
N PRO A 259 12.27 -19.74 -17.08
CA PRO A 259 12.66 -18.33 -17.01
C PRO A 259 12.77 -17.78 -15.57
N GLU A 260 12.30 -18.51 -14.56
CA GLU A 260 12.29 -18.04 -13.16
C GLU A 260 13.60 -18.29 -12.38
N VAL A 261 14.48 -19.14 -12.89
CA VAL A 261 15.82 -19.35 -12.32
C VAL A 261 16.77 -18.38 -13.00
N LEU A 262 16.96 -17.19 -12.42
CA LEU A 262 18.13 -16.40 -12.80
C LEU A 262 19.38 -17.26 -12.54
N PRO A 263 20.35 -17.30 -13.45
CA PRO A 263 21.63 -17.92 -13.13
C PRO A 263 22.16 -17.27 -11.85
N ALA A 264 22.63 -18.09 -10.91
CA ALA A 264 23.34 -17.56 -9.76
C ALA A 264 24.46 -16.64 -10.25
N PRO A 265 24.73 -15.51 -9.58
CA PRO A 265 25.90 -14.71 -9.91
C PRO A 265 27.13 -15.61 -9.90
N ASP A 266 28.04 -15.41 -10.86
CA ASP A 266 29.20 -16.29 -11.03
C ASP A 266 29.89 -16.54 -9.68
N PRO A 267 30.17 -17.82 -9.32
CA PRO A 267 30.51 -18.22 -7.96
C PRO A 267 31.83 -17.66 -7.41
N ILE A 268 32.52 -16.77 -8.13
CA ILE A 268 33.83 -16.22 -7.74
C ILE A 268 33.96 -14.82 -8.34
N GLY A 269 33.58 -13.78 -7.60
CA GLY A 269 34.07 -12.43 -7.91
C GLY A 269 35.57 -12.32 -7.59
N PRO A 270 36.27 -11.28 -8.09
CA PRO A 270 37.70 -11.17 -7.89
C PRO A 270 38.05 -11.12 -6.40
N LYS A 271 39.20 -11.68 -6.05
CA LYS A 271 39.77 -11.53 -4.71
C LYS A 271 39.99 -10.05 -4.42
N VAL A 272 39.55 -9.60 -3.25
CA VAL A 272 39.62 -8.22 -2.81
C VAL A 272 40.27 -8.14 -1.43
N TYR A 273 40.94 -7.02 -1.20
CA TYR A 273 41.59 -6.73 0.06
C TYR A 273 40.75 -5.73 0.86
N ALA A 274 40.77 -5.90 2.18
CA ALA A 274 40.09 -4.98 3.07
C ALA A 274 40.69 -3.57 2.91
N THR A 275 39.82 -2.59 2.79
CA THR A 275 40.17 -1.17 2.77
C THR A 275 39.87 -0.54 4.11
N ARG A 276 40.53 0.57 4.43
CA ARG A 276 40.25 1.29 5.67
C ARG A 276 38.80 1.79 5.67
N GLY A 277 38.04 1.36 6.67
CA GLY A 277 36.68 1.86 6.90
C GLY A 277 36.67 3.28 7.50
N PRO A 278 35.49 3.87 7.71
CA PRO A 278 35.37 5.14 8.43
C PRO A 278 35.91 4.99 9.86
N ASP A 279 36.77 5.92 10.30
CA ASP A 279 37.38 5.91 11.64
C ASP A 279 36.37 6.27 12.76
N GLU A 280 35.17 6.74 12.40
CA GLU A 280 34.13 7.11 13.37
C GLU A 280 33.73 5.91 14.25
N PRO A 281 33.73 6.05 15.59
CA PRO A 281 33.26 4.99 16.47
C PRO A 281 31.76 4.77 16.27
N LEU A 282 31.32 3.52 16.46
CA LEU A 282 29.90 3.22 16.41
C LEU A 282 29.15 3.88 17.57
N PRO A 283 27.95 4.43 17.34
CA PRO A 283 27.15 4.99 18.41
C PRO A 283 26.78 3.87 19.40
N THR A 284 27.07 4.07 20.68
CA THR A 284 26.72 3.11 21.73
C THR A 284 25.26 3.22 22.15
N GLY A 285 24.68 4.43 22.07
CA GLY A 285 23.32 4.72 22.49
C GLY A 285 23.19 4.96 24.01
N PRO A 286 22.02 5.41 24.49
CA PRO A 286 21.78 5.76 25.89
C PRO A 286 21.60 4.55 26.84
N GLY A 287 21.66 3.31 26.33
CA GLY A 287 21.43 2.08 27.08
C GLY A 287 19.95 1.66 27.11
N LEU A 288 19.71 0.35 27.16
CA LEU A 288 18.35 -0.21 27.10
C LEU A 288 17.44 0.27 28.22
N THR A 289 17.94 0.32 29.45
CA THR A 289 17.17 0.77 30.62
C THR A 289 16.67 2.21 30.45
N THR A 290 17.57 3.12 30.06
CA THR A 290 17.23 4.53 29.80
C THR A 290 16.18 4.67 28.70
N ARG A 291 16.31 3.88 27.62
CA ARG A 291 15.30 3.89 26.54
C ARG A 291 13.92 3.50 27.04
N TRP A 292 13.83 2.43 27.82
CA TRP A 292 12.55 1.97 28.38
C TRP A 292 11.99 2.97 29.39
N LEU A 293 12.83 3.58 30.24
CA LEU A 293 12.43 4.62 31.18
C LEU A 293 11.83 5.86 30.50
N ILE A 294 12.34 6.25 29.33
CA ILE A 294 11.79 7.38 28.56
C ILE A 294 10.56 6.95 27.74
N ALA A 295 10.64 5.81 27.07
CA ALA A 295 9.65 5.42 26.07
C ALA A 295 8.35 4.87 26.67
N VAL A 296 8.41 4.14 27.79
CA VAL A 296 7.21 3.54 28.42
C VAL A 296 6.24 4.59 28.95
N PRO A 297 6.68 5.61 29.74
CA PRO A 297 5.76 6.64 30.22
C PRO A 297 5.10 7.40 29.08
N LEU A 298 5.86 7.76 28.03
CA LEU A 298 5.33 8.44 26.85
C LEU A 298 4.30 7.56 26.10
N ALA A 299 4.60 6.28 25.91
CA ALA A 299 3.69 5.36 25.25
C ALA A 299 2.42 5.14 26.08
N LEU A 300 2.55 4.92 27.40
CA LEU A 300 1.42 4.77 28.31
C LEU A 300 0.55 6.03 28.36
N ALA A 301 1.15 7.22 28.40
CA ALA A 301 0.42 8.48 28.34
C ALA A 301 -0.40 8.61 27.05
N GLY A 302 0.18 8.24 25.89
CA GLY A 302 -0.52 8.28 24.61
C GLY A 302 -1.57 7.18 24.40
N VAL A 303 -1.31 5.96 24.86
CA VAL A 303 -2.19 4.79 24.66
C VAL A 303 -3.32 4.75 25.69
N ALA A 304 -3.05 5.14 26.94
CA ALA A 304 -4.00 5.01 28.04
C ALA A 304 -4.20 6.32 28.80
N GLY A 305 -3.13 6.98 29.26
CA GLY A 305 -3.22 8.09 30.19
C GLY A 305 -4.14 9.23 29.74
N LEU A 306 -3.86 9.80 28.57
CA LEU A 306 -4.66 10.91 28.03
C LEU A 306 -6.11 10.52 27.70
N PRO A 307 -6.38 9.46 26.90
CA PRO A 307 -7.77 9.10 26.59
C PRO A 307 -8.54 8.66 27.84
N LEU A 308 -7.91 7.94 28.78
CA LEU A 308 -8.54 7.55 30.04
C LEU A 308 -8.89 8.77 30.90
N ALA A 309 -7.97 9.71 31.06
CA ALA A 309 -8.23 10.94 31.81
C ALA A 309 -9.41 11.72 31.22
N LEU A 310 -9.46 11.87 29.90
CA LEU A 310 -10.58 12.55 29.22
C LEU A 310 -11.92 11.82 29.43
N LEU A 311 -11.93 10.48 29.33
CA LEU A 311 -13.12 9.68 29.58
C LEU A 311 -13.59 9.77 31.03
N LEU A 312 -12.67 9.73 31.99
CA LEU A 312 -13.00 9.87 33.42
C LEU A 312 -13.53 11.27 33.74
N THR A 313 -12.91 12.33 33.22
CA THR A 313 -13.39 13.72 33.44
C THR A 313 -14.78 13.98 32.89
N THR A 314 -15.23 13.17 31.93
CA THR A 314 -16.55 13.30 31.29
C THR A 314 -17.52 12.20 31.72
N SER A 315 -17.18 11.45 32.78
CA SER A 315 -18.01 10.37 33.34
C SER A 315 -18.44 9.33 32.30
N ALA A 316 -17.51 8.93 31.41
CA ALA A 316 -17.79 7.95 30.37
C ALA A 316 -18.16 6.58 30.96
N PRO A 317 -19.08 5.84 30.32
CA PRO A 317 -19.48 4.53 30.80
C PRO A 317 -18.33 3.54 30.74
N VAL A 318 -18.42 2.49 31.56
CA VAL A 318 -17.39 1.44 31.72
C VAL A 318 -16.97 0.83 30.39
N SER A 319 -17.87 0.75 29.41
CA SER A 319 -17.55 0.26 28.06
C SER A 319 -16.46 1.10 27.36
N PHE A 320 -16.47 2.42 27.50
CA PHE A 320 -15.42 3.28 26.92
C PHE A 320 -14.08 3.09 27.64
N LEU A 321 -14.12 2.90 28.97
CA LEU A 321 -12.93 2.62 29.77
C LEU A 321 -12.33 1.25 29.43
N ALA A 322 -13.16 0.23 29.21
CA ALA A 322 -12.72 -1.11 28.82
C ALA A 322 -11.99 -1.13 27.47
N TRP A 323 -12.35 -0.23 26.53
CA TRP A 323 -11.65 -0.09 25.26
C TRP A 323 -10.21 0.43 25.41
N ILE A 324 -9.93 1.20 26.47
CA ILE A 324 -8.56 1.59 26.81
C ILE A 324 -7.74 0.34 27.19
N GLY A 325 -8.34 -0.59 27.92
CA GLY A 325 -7.73 -1.89 28.21
C GLY A 325 -7.34 -2.66 26.94
N VAL A 326 -8.21 -2.67 25.92
CA VAL A 326 -7.91 -3.27 24.62
C VAL A 326 -6.71 -2.59 23.96
N ALA A 327 -6.66 -1.25 23.95
CA ALA A 327 -5.54 -0.51 23.38
C ALA A 327 -4.21 -0.81 24.10
N VAL A 328 -4.23 -0.95 25.43
CA VAL A 328 -3.07 -1.35 26.24
C VAL A 328 -2.62 -2.76 25.88
N VAL A 329 -3.53 -3.73 25.80
CA VAL A 329 -3.20 -5.12 25.41
C VAL A 329 -2.57 -5.15 24.01
N VAL A 330 -3.15 -4.43 23.04
CA VAL A 330 -2.58 -4.33 21.68
C VAL A 330 -1.18 -3.72 21.72
N TRP A 331 -0.94 -2.70 22.55
CA TRP A 331 0.39 -2.12 22.72
C TRP A 331 1.38 -3.10 23.34
N LEU A 332 0.98 -3.81 24.39
CA LEU A 332 1.80 -4.85 25.05
C LEU A 332 2.21 -5.97 24.06
N CYS A 333 1.29 -6.42 23.22
CA CYS A 333 1.59 -7.38 22.16
C CYS A 333 2.56 -6.85 21.09
N ASN A 334 2.70 -5.52 20.98
CA ASN A 334 3.56 -4.84 20.00
C ASN A 334 4.75 -4.11 20.63
N LEU A 335 5.13 -4.44 21.88
CA LEU A 335 6.29 -3.82 22.56
C LEU A 335 7.59 -3.94 21.77
N ARG A 336 7.74 -4.99 20.95
CA ARG A 336 8.95 -5.22 20.15
C ARG A 336 8.95 -4.45 18.82
N VAL A 337 7.89 -3.72 18.49
CA VAL A 337 7.73 -3.04 17.18
C VAL A 337 7.43 -1.54 17.37
N PRO A 338 8.42 -0.72 17.77
CA PRO A 338 8.20 0.67 18.16
C PRO A 338 7.61 1.55 17.06
N ARG A 339 7.88 1.22 15.79
CA ARG A 339 7.34 1.96 14.64
C ARG A 339 5.81 1.94 14.55
N VAL A 340 5.15 0.96 15.16
CA VAL A 340 3.67 0.89 15.15
C VAL A 340 3.04 1.55 16.37
N TRP A 341 3.80 1.96 17.38
CA TRP A 341 3.26 2.50 18.64
C TRP A 341 2.41 3.74 18.43
N GLY A 342 2.81 4.65 17.53
CA GLY A 342 1.96 5.80 17.17
C GLY A 342 0.63 5.42 16.51
N ARG A 343 0.55 4.27 15.84
CA ARG A 343 -0.71 3.74 15.28
C ARG A 343 -1.53 3.03 16.36
N VAL A 344 -0.87 2.32 17.27
CA VAL A 344 -1.55 1.68 18.40
C VAL A 344 -2.14 2.73 19.34
N ALA A 345 -1.43 3.83 19.60
CA ALA A 345 -1.93 4.98 20.36
C ALA A 345 -3.11 5.69 19.69
N PHE A 346 -3.41 5.40 18.43
CA PHE A 346 -4.61 5.87 17.74
C PHE A 346 -5.83 4.96 17.97
N VAL A 347 -5.67 3.71 18.40
CA VAL A 347 -6.78 2.78 18.70
C VAL A 347 -7.83 3.34 19.67
N PRO A 348 -7.47 4.01 20.78
CA PRO A 348 -8.46 4.58 21.71
C PRO A 348 -9.08 5.91 21.21
N VAL A 349 -8.49 6.55 20.20
CA VAL A 349 -8.85 7.91 19.76
C VAL A 349 -10.27 7.97 19.20
N PRO A 350 -10.69 7.15 18.22
CA PRO A 350 -12.06 7.21 17.68
C PRO A 350 -13.13 7.01 18.75
N MET A 351 -12.89 6.10 19.70
CA MET A 351 -13.84 5.81 20.78
C MET A 351 -13.98 6.99 21.74
N THR A 352 -12.85 7.56 22.16
CA THR A 352 -12.83 8.73 23.03
C THR A 352 -13.41 9.96 22.32
N LEU A 353 -13.05 10.16 21.05
CA LEU A 353 -13.56 11.24 20.22
C LEU A 353 -15.07 11.17 20.05
N PHE A 354 -15.62 9.98 19.80
CA PHE A 354 -17.06 9.77 19.67
C PHE A 354 -17.80 10.15 20.96
N TRP A 355 -17.31 9.72 22.12
CA TRP A 355 -17.87 10.10 23.41
C TRP A 355 -17.85 11.62 23.62
N LEU A 356 -16.69 12.25 23.41
CA LEU A 356 -16.53 13.70 23.59
C LEU A 356 -17.40 14.49 22.60
N ALA A 357 -17.50 14.03 21.36
CA ALA A 357 -18.34 14.63 20.32
C ALA A 357 -19.83 14.53 20.69
N GLY A 358 -20.29 13.35 21.11
CA GLY A 358 -21.67 13.14 21.54
C GLY A 358 -22.07 14.01 22.73
N ASN A 359 -21.14 14.26 23.65
CA ASN A 359 -21.32 15.10 24.84
C ASN A 359 -20.88 16.57 24.64
N LYS A 360 -20.61 17.01 23.40
CA LYS A 360 -20.24 18.39 23.04
C LYS A 360 -18.94 18.93 23.65
N HIS A 361 -18.02 18.05 24.07
CA HIS A 361 -16.72 18.42 24.62
C HIS A 361 -15.63 18.58 23.54
N TRP A 362 -15.89 19.41 22.53
CA TRP A 362 -15.06 19.54 21.33
C TRP A 362 -13.64 20.06 21.58
N LEU A 363 -13.45 20.93 22.57
CA LEU A 363 -12.12 21.43 22.93
C LEU A 363 -11.22 20.33 23.52
N LEU A 364 -11.80 19.45 24.34
CA LEU A 364 -11.09 18.29 24.90
C LEU A 364 -10.73 17.27 23.82
N ALA A 365 -11.57 17.15 22.78
CA ALA A 365 -11.32 16.26 21.66
C ALA A 365 -10.03 16.61 20.87
N LEU A 366 -9.61 17.89 20.86
CA LEU A 366 -8.35 18.30 20.22
C LEU A 366 -7.12 17.69 20.90
N ALA A 367 -7.19 17.43 22.22
CA ALA A 367 -6.08 16.81 22.95
C ALA A 367 -5.77 15.39 22.42
N LEU A 368 -6.76 14.67 21.85
CA LEU A 368 -6.56 13.32 21.30
C LEU A 368 -5.58 13.26 20.12
N VAL A 369 -5.27 14.39 19.49
CA VAL A 369 -4.21 14.49 18.48
C VAL A 369 -2.83 14.19 19.08
N LEU A 370 -2.65 14.43 20.39
CA LEU A 370 -1.40 14.15 21.09
C LEU A 370 -1.16 12.64 21.27
N CYS A 371 -2.19 11.80 21.34
CA CYS A 371 -2.04 10.35 21.51
C CYS A 371 -1.09 9.71 20.48
N PRO A 372 -1.33 9.83 19.15
CA PRO A 372 -0.41 9.29 18.15
C PRO A 372 0.96 10.00 18.14
N VAL A 373 1.04 11.27 18.56
CA VAL A 373 2.32 12.00 18.68
C VAL A 373 3.17 11.40 19.79
N LEU A 374 2.61 11.23 20.98
CA LEU A 374 3.28 10.61 22.13
C LEU A 374 3.74 9.18 21.81
N GLY A 375 2.89 8.38 21.17
CA GLY A 375 3.26 7.04 20.72
C GLY A 375 4.39 7.04 19.68
N ARG A 376 4.43 8.03 18.77
CA ARG A 376 5.55 8.18 17.81
C ARG A 376 6.84 8.64 18.49
N LEU A 377 6.76 9.56 19.45
CA LEU A 377 7.92 10.03 20.21
C LEU A 377 8.52 8.89 21.04
N ALA A 378 7.68 8.12 21.74
CA ALA A 378 8.09 6.92 22.44
C ALA A 378 8.81 5.92 21.50
N GLY A 379 8.22 5.65 20.33
CA GLY A 379 8.85 4.77 19.34
C GLY A 379 10.16 5.34 18.77
N ALA A 380 10.26 6.67 18.64
CA ALA A 380 11.43 7.35 18.13
C ALA A 380 12.68 7.13 18.99
N VAL A 381 12.52 6.93 20.30
CA VAL A 381 13.63 6.59 21.22
C VAL A 381 14.36 5.34 20.75
N PHE A 382 13.67 4.35 20.20
CA PHE A 382 14.29 3.13 19.67
C PHE A 382 14.66 3.23 18.19
N THR A 383 13.88 3.96 17.38
CA THR A 383 14.10 3.99 15.92
C THR A 383 15.07 5.08 15.44
N LYS A 384 15.22 6.18 16.20
CA LYS A 384 16.08 7.33 15.83
C LYS A 384 17.41 7.34 16.58
N TRP A 385 17.40 7.08 17.89
CA TRP A 385 18.64 7.06 18.69
C TRP A 385 19.33 5.70 18.56
N ARG A 386 19.73 5.28 17.37
CA ARG A 386 20.27 3.91 17.18
C ARG A 386 21.65 3.78 17.81
N GLY A 387 21.92 2.62 18.40
CA GLY A 387 23.20 2.32 19.01
C GLY A 387 23.44 0.82 19.15
N THR A 388 24.68 0.44 19.44
CA THR A 388 25.08 -0.97 19.65
C THR A 388 24.41 -1.61 20.86
N ASP A 389 23.95 -0.81 21.83
CA ASP A 389 23.13 -1.26 22.96
C ASP A 389 21.83 -1.99 22.54
N LEU A 390 21.34 -1.75 21.31
CA LEU A 390 20.19 -2.46 20.75
C LEU A 390 20.52 -3.90 20.28
N GLY A 391 21.78 -4.31 20.30
CA GLY A 391 22.24 -5.64 19.86
C GLY A 391 21.60 -6.76 20.68
N ALA A 392 21.57 -6.61 22.01
CA ALA A 392 20.94 -7.58 22.92
C ALA A 392 19.42 -7.45 23.01
N SER A 393 18.80 -6.49 22.32
CA SER A 393 17.37 -6.22 22.42
C SER A 393 16.57 -6.99 21.40
N ALA A 394 15.37 -7.45 21.81
CA ALA A 394 14.38 -8.03 20.92
C ALA A 394 13.59 -7.00 20.09
N VAL A 395 13.90 -5.70 20.24
CA VAL A 395 13.21 -4.59 19.57
C VAL A 395 13.62 -4.49 18.11
N GLU A 396 12.64 -4.31 17.23
CA GLU A 396 12.85 -4.07 15.80
C GLU A 396 13.55 -2.73 15.53
N VAL A 397 14.66 -2.78 14.78
CA VAL A 397 15.44 -1.59 14.40
C VAL A 397 15.37 -1.38 12.89
N PRO A 398 14.82 -0.26 12.40
CA PRO A 398 14.73 0.04 10.98
C PRO A 398 15.97 0.77 10.45
N PHE A 399 16.53 0.30 9.34
CA PHE A 399 17.58 0.96 8.58
C PHE A 399 17.06 1.36 7.19
N HIS A 400 17.50 2.52 6.72
CA HIS A 400 17.06 3.08 5.45
C HIS A 400 18.19 3.01 4.42
N SER A 401 17.84 2.52 3.24
CA SER A 401 18.69 2.61 2.05
C SER A 401 18.44 3.90 1.31
N LYS A 402 19.44 4.38 0.57
CA LYS A 402 19.28 5.47 -0.40
C LYS A 402 18.33 5.10 -1.56
N ASN A 403 18.20 3.82 -1.86
CA ASN A 403 17.27 3.30 -2.87
C ASN A 403 15.80 3.35 -2.40
N GLY A 404 15.56 3.75 -1.15
CA GLY A 404 14.26 3.72 -0.48
C GLY A 404 13.94 2.37 0.17
N GLU A 405 14.80 1.37 -0.03
CA GLU A 405 14.69 0.05 0.62
C GLU A 405 14.79 0.21 2.14
N ARG A 406 14.18 -0.71 2.88
CA ARG A 406 14.19 -0.70 4.34
C ARG A 406 14.55 -2.06 4.87
N LEU A 407 15.66 -2.13 5.59
CA LEU A 407 16.06 -3.31 6.33
C LEU A 407 15.54 -3.19 7.77
N PHE A 408 14.80 -4.17 8.25
CA PHE A 408 14.37 -4.27 9.63
C PHE A 408 15.11 -5.42 10.29
N VAL A 409 15.96 -5.09 11.26
CA VAL A 409 16.63 -6.09 12.08
C VAL A 409 15.70 -6.38 13.27
N GLN A 410 15.08 -7.55 13.28
CA GLN A 410 14.24 -8.04 14.38
C GLN A 410 15.06 -8.94 15.31
N ARG A 411 14.41 -9.56 16.30
CA ARG A 411 15.08 -10.45 17.27
C ARG A 411 15.78 -11.63 16.59
N ASP A 412 15.04 -12.38 15.78
CA ASP A 412 15.50 -13.65 15.19
C ASP A 412 15.61 -13.58 13.65
N THR A 413 15.20 -12.48 13.04
CA THR A 413 15.14 -12.36 11.57
C THR A 413 15.55 -10.98 11.10
N ALA A 414 16.17 -10.92 9.93
CA ALA A 414 16.34 -9.70 9.15
C ALA A 414 15.29 -9.66 8.04
N VAL A 415 14.56 -8.55 7.91
CA VAL A 415 13.49 -8.38 6.91
C VAL A 415 13.83 -7.22 5.99
N LEU A 416 14.06 -7.50 4.71
CA LEU A 416 14.34 -6.50 3.68
C LEU A 416 13.06 -6.18 2.89
N HIS A 417 12.64 -4.93 2.98
CA HIS A 417 11.58 -4.35 2.16
C HIS A 417 12.19 -3.57 1.01
N MET A 418 12.04 -4.08 -0.21
CA MET A 418 12.54 -3.41 -1.41
C MET A 418 11.72 -2.15 -1.75
N SER A 419 12.39 -1.12 -2.26
CA SER A 419 11.77 0.08 -2.81
C SER A 419 11.82 0.03 -4.33
N GLY A 420 10.70 0.34 -4.96
CA GLY A 420 10.61 0.40 -6.43
C GLY A 420 9.94 -0.79 -7.12
N GLY A 421 9.47 -1.81 -6.40
CA GLY A 421 8.62 -2.86 -7.00
C GLY A 421 7.52 -3.27 -6.02
N GLN A 422 6.26 -2.90 -6.29
CA GLN A 422 5.20 -2.99 -5.27
C GLN A 422 4.56 -4.38 -5.10
N GLU A 423 5.22 -5.44 -5.56
CA GLU A 423 4.67 -6.81 -5.60
C GLU A 423 5.57 -7.88 -4.98
N VAL A 424 6.72 -7.50 -4.44
CA VAL A 424 7.67 -8.47 -3.89
C VAL A 424 7.37 -8.65 -2.40
N LEU A 425 7.04 -9.90 -2.02
CA LEU A 425 7.02 -10.34 -0.62
C LEU A 425 8.32 -9.87 0.04
N PRO A 426 8.29 -9.29 1.26
CA PRO A 426 9.53 -8.90 1.92
C PRO A 426 10.44 -10.12 2.05
N TYR A 427 11.71 -9.91 1.74
CA TYR A 427 12.73 -10.95 1.86
C TYR A 427 13.08 -11.10 3.33
N THR A 428 13.03 -12.32 3.85
CA THR A 428 13.36 -12.59 5.24
C THR A 428 14.46 -13.63 5.30
N VAL A 429 15.48 -13.31 6.10
CA VAL A 429 16.57 -14.20 6.46
C VAL A 429 16.50 -14.46 7.96
N SER A 430 16.69 -15.71 8.36
CA SER A 430 16.89 -16.09 9.75
C SER A 430 18.25 -15.59 10.21
N LEU A 431 18.31 -14.92 11.36
CA LEU A 431 19.58 -14.49 11.93
C LEU A 431 20.43 -15.67 12.43
N ALA A 432 19.78 -16.80 12.74
CA ALA A 432 20.48 -18.03 13.13
C ALA A 432 21.27 -18.65 11.98
N ASP A 433 20.88 -18.38 10.73
CA ASP A 433 21.52 -18.93 9.54
C ASP A 433 22.61 -17.99 9.00
N VAL A 434 22.86 -16.84 9.65
CA VAL A 434 23.83 -15.84 9.18
C VAL A 434 25.24 -16.34 9.42
N GLU A 435 25.97 -16.57 8.33
CA GLU A 435 27.37 -17.01 8.35
C GLU A 435 28.34 -15.82 8.18
N LEU A 436 27.92 -14.80 7.43
CA LEU A 436 28.72 -13.60 7.19
C LEU A 436 27.84 -12.35 7.22
N ALA A 437 28.19 -11.38 8.05
CA ALA A 437 27.68 -10.02 7.96
C ALA A 437 28.87 -9.07 7.82
N GLN A 438 29.13 -8.58 6.61
CA GLN A 438 30.34 -7.85 6.26
C GLN A 438 29.97 -6.47 5.71
N THR A 439 30.64 -5.44 6.21
CA THR A 439 30.52 -4.08 5.67
C THR A 439 31.62 -3.80 4.66
N GLY A 440 31.30 -2.97 3.68
CA GLY A 440 32.27 -2.50 2.72
C GLY A 440 31.79 -1.26 1.98
N VAL A 441 32.54 -0.91 0.95
CA VAL A 441 32.22 0.16 0.02
C VAL A 441 32.20 -0.40 -1.39
N HIS A 442 31.31 0.13 -2.23
CA HIS A 442 31.36 -0.11 -3.65
C HIS A 442 32.09 1.05 -4.35
N SER A 443 33.27 0.78 -4.92
CA SER A 443 34.18 1.78 -5.51
C SER A 443 34.05 1.95 -7.03
N GLY A 444 33.14 1.21 -7.68
CA GLY A 444 32.92 1.27 -9.13
C GLY A 444 32.78 2.70 -9.67
N GLY A 445 33.26 2.96 -10.89
CA GLY A 445 33.23 4.27 -11.55
C GLY A 445 31.81 4.84 -11.77
N GLU A 446 31.63 5.87 -12.60
CA GLU A 446 30.33 6.52 -12.86
C GLU A 446 29.17 5.57 -13.27
N LYS A 447 29.46 4.33 -13.66
CA LYS A 447 28.46 3.32 -13.99
C LYS A 447 27.96 2.56 -12.75
N THR A 448 26.67 2.68 -12.48
CA THR A 448 25.91 1.89 -11.48
C THR A 448 26.11 0.39 -11.73
N SER A 449 26.57 -0.34 -10.72
CA SER A 449 26.55 -1.81 -10.76
C SER A 449 25.20 -2.32 -10.28
N TRP A 450 24.80 -3.49 -10.74
CA TRP A 450 23.49 -4.06 -10.45
C TRP A 450 23.64 -5.34 -9.63
N TRP A 451 22.89 -5.44 -8.53
CA TRP A 451 22.81 -6.64 -7.72
C TRP A 451 21.53 -7.40 -8.05
N HIS A 452 21.64 -8.69 -8.35
CA HIS A 452 20.49 -9.57 -8.46
C HIS A 452 20.20 -10.12 -7.07
N SER A 453 19.09 -9.72 -6.48
CA SER A 453 18.62 -10.29 -5.23
C SER A 453 17.92 -11.64 -5.49
N PRO A 454 17.96 -12.57 -4.51
CA PRO A 454 17.20 -13.81 -4.58
C PRO A 454 15.75 -13.57 -5.03
N GLY A 455 15.27 -14.31 -6.03
CA GLY A 455 13.91 -14.14 -6.57
C GLY A 455 13.75 -13.05 -7.63
N GLY A 456 14.83 -12.63 -8.29
CA GLY A 456 14.75 -11.92 -9.57
C GLY A 456 14.82 -10.40 -9.52
N VAL A 457 14.94 -9.80 -8.34
CA VAL A 457 14.90 -8.34 -8.17
C VAL A 457 16.28 -7.74 -8.38
N VAL A 458 16.40 -6.83 -9.35
CA VAL A 458 17.66 -6.14 -9.64
C VAL A 458 17.71 -4.82 -8.90
N THR A 459 18.69 -4.62 -8.03
CA THR A 459 18.89 -3.36 -7.29
C THR A 459 20.16 -2.63 -7.73
N PRO A 460 20.10 -1.31 -7.91
CA PRO A 460 21.28 -0.53 -8.21
C PRO A 460 22.16 -0.42 -6.96
N ILE A 461 23.44 -0.71 -7.11
CA ILE A 461 24.48 -0.49 -6.10
C ILE A 461 25.22 0.80 -6.46
N TRP A 462 25.17 1.76 -5.54
CA TRP A 462 25.81 3.06 -5.68
C TRP A 462 27.12 3.11 -4.90
N ARG A 463 27.93 4.15 -5.16
CA ARG A 463 29.07 4.54 -4.30
C ARG A 463 28.60 4.95 -2.91
N THR A 464 28.36 3.96 -2.07
CA THR A 464 27.82 4.09 -0.72
C THR A 464 28.35 2.96 0.17
N PRO A 465 28.24 3.10 1.50
CA PRO A 465 28.43 1.95 2.38
C PRO A 465 27.44 0.84 2.03
N VAL A 466 27.96 -0.37 1.95
CA VAL A 466 27.22 -1.56 1.57
C VAL A 466 27.32 -2.58 2.68
N LEU A 467 26.18 -3.18 3.02
CA LEU A 467 26.09 -4.33 3.91
C LEU A 467 25.91 -5.58 3.06
N ARG A 468 26.86 -6.51 3.17
CA ARG A 468 26.77 -7.87 2.65
C ARG A 468 26.30 -8.77 3.80
N VAL A 469 25.21 -9.50 3.58
CA VAL A 469 24.73 -10.53 4.51
C VAL A 469 24.65 -11.85 3.76
N VAL A 470 25.28 -12.89 4.29
CA VAL A 470 25.22 -14.25 3.77
C VAL A 470 24.56 -15.09 4.86
N ALA A 471 23.48 -15.78 4.50
CA ALA A 471 22.76 -16.64 5.40
C ALA A 471 22.34 -17.93 4.70
N GLY A 472 23.00 -19.03 5.06
CA GLY A 472 22.97 -20.28 4.32
C GLY A 472 23.15 -20.04 2.81
N ARG A 473 22.17 -20.49 2.02
CA ARG A 473 22.21 -20.41 0.55
C ARG A 473 21.92 -19.02 -0.03
N GLN A 474 21.67 -18.00 0.81
CA GLN A 474 21.25 -16.67 0.36
C GLN A 474 22.34 -15.61 0.62
N GLN A 475 22.50 -14.70 -0.33
CA GLN A 475 23.32 -13.50 -0.17
C GLN A 475 22.51 -12.25 -0.47
N TRP A 476 22.63 -11.25 0.40
CA TRP A 476 22.06 -9.92 0.23
C TRP A 476 23.17 -8.88 0.15
N LEU A 477 23.02 -7.94 -0.78
CA LEU A 477 23.87 -6.76 -0.87
C LEU A 477 22.98 -5.52 -0.78
N VAL A 478 23.03 -4.83 0.37
CA VAL A 478 22.12 -3.74 0.69
C VAL A 478 22.89 -2.45 0.88
N THR A 479 22.53 -1.40 0.15
CA THR A 479 23.11 -0.07 0.32
C THR A 479 22.49 0.60 1.55
N LEU A 480 23.27 0.89 2.59
CA LEU A 480 22.77 1.45 3.85
C LEU A 480 23.65 2.62 4.27
N VAL A 481 23.04 3.71 4.75
CA VAL A 481 23.81 4.83 5.31
C VAL A 481 24.60 4.39 6.55
N GLU A 482 23.96 3.57 7.39
CA GLU A 482 24.52 3.08 8.67
C GLU A 482 24.91 1.59 8.58
N ALA A 483 25.57 1.18 7.50
CA ALA A 483 25.89 -0.23 7.24
C ALA A 483 26.67 -0.90 8.40
N ARG A 484 27.63 -0.20 9.04
CA ARG A 484 28.43 -0.74 10.16
C ARG A 484 27.56 -1.07 11.37
N LEU A 485 26.67 -0.16 11.74
CA LEU A 485 25.76 -0.38 12.87
C LEU A 485 24.80 -1.54 12.57
N ALA A 486 24.28 -1.63 11.35
CA ALA A 486 23.41 -2.73 10.95
C ALA A 486 24.14 -4.09 11.01
N ALA A 487 25.40 -4.16 10.54
CA ALA A 487 26.22 -5.37 10.63
C ALA A 487 26.45 -5.80 12.08
N GLU A 488 26.83 -4.88 12.95
CA GLU A 488 27.05 -5.18 14.37
C GLU A 488 25.78 -5.67 15.06
N LEU A 489 24.62 -5.05 14.80
CA LEU A 489 23.35 -5.53 15.35
C LEU A 489 22.98 -6.93 14.82
N ILE A 490 23.26 -7.22 13.55
CA ILE A 490 23.02 -8.54 12.96
C ILE A 490 23.93 -9.58 13.62
N ARG A 491 25.24 -9.31 13.75
CA ARG A 491 26.21 -10.21 14.40
C ARG A 491 25.84 -10.48 15.85
N ALA A 492 25.54 -9.43 16.62
CA ALA A 492 25.18 -9.56 18.02
C ALA A 492 23.90 -10.40 18.23
N ARG A 493 22.93 -10.28 17.31
CA ARG A 493 21.67 -11.03 17.39
C ARG A 493 21.77 -12.44 16.82
N ALA A 494 22.57 -12.65 15.77
CA ALA A 494 22.81 -13.97 15.19
C ALA A 494 23.32 -14.97 16.25
N ALA A 495 24.20 -14.52 17.14
CA ALA A 495 24.71 -15.33 18.25
C ALA A 495 23.64 -15.84 19.24
N THR A 496 22.45 -15.23 19.26
CA THR A 496 21.36 -15.57 20.19
C THR A 496 20.03 -15.86 19.50
N ALA A 497 20.03 -15.90 18.17
CA ALA A 497 18.83 -16.09 17.37
C ALA A 497 18.33 -17.53 17.47
N ALA A 498 17.01 -17.69 17.60
CA ALA A 498 16.41 -19.02 17.54
C ALA A 498 16.46 -19.56 16.09
N PRO A 499 16.77 -20.86 15.89
CA PRO A 499 16.75 -21.45 14.57
C PRO A 499 15.35 -21.38 13.95
N ALA A 500 15.30 -21.25 12.62
CA ALA A 500 14.04 -21.32 11.90
C ALA A 500 13.46 -22.73 12.02
N PRO A 501 12.11 -22.88 12.07
CA PRO A 501 11.46 -24.19 11.95
C PRO A 501 11.92 -24.89 10.68
N ALA A 502 12.28 -26.18 10.78
CA ALA A 502 12.62 -27.00 9.63
C ALA A 502 11.42 -27.10 8.70
N ASP A 503 11.62 -26.70 7.44
CA ASP A 503 10.53 -26.60 6.47
C ASP A 503 11.08 -26.90 5.07
N ALA A 504 11.00 -28.17 4.66
CA ALA A 504 11.35 -28.60 3.31
C ALA A 504 10.11 -28.45 2.41
N LEU A 505 10.26 -27.69 1.33
CA LEU A 505 9.23 -27.50 0.30
C LEU A 505 9.70 -28.16 -0.98
N ASP A 506 8.82 -28.88 -1.66
CA ASP A 506 9.06 -29.26 -3.05
C ASP A 506 8.87 -28.06 -4.00
N LEU A 507 9.28 -28.19 -5.26
CA LEU A 507 9.22 -27.08 -6.23
C LEU A 507 7.77 -26.62 -6.48
N ALA A 508 6.82 -27.55 -6.54
CA ALA A 508 5.41 -27.25 -6.81
C ALA A 508 4.74 -26.56 -5.60
N GLU A 509 5.06 -26.97 -4.39
CA GLU A 509 4.68 -26.35 -3.13
C GLU A 509 5.28 -24.96 -2.99
N TRP A 510 6.55 -24.79 -3.37
CA TRP A 510 7.18 -23.48 -3.42
C TRP A 510 6.44 -22.54 -4.38
N TYR A 511 6.16 -22.98 -5.62
CA TYR A 511 5.37 -22.18 -6.58
C TYR A 511 3.99 -21.84 -6.01
N ARG A 512 3.28 -22.81 -5.43
CA ARG A 512 1.97 -22.58 -4.79
C ARG A 512 2.07 -21.58 -3.64
N LEU A 513 3.08 -21.70 -2.79
CA LEU A 513 3.30 -20.83 -1.64
C LEU A 513 3.66 -19.40 -2.07
N ARG A 514 4.51 -19.23 -3.08
CA ARG A 514 4.92 -17.92 -3.61
C ARG A 514 3.81 -17.23 -4.40
N THR A 515 3.07 -17.97 -5.22
CA THR A 515 1.89 -17.44 -5.93
C THR A 515 0.78 -17.05 -4.95
N TRP A 516 0.50 -17.89 -3.95
CA TRP A 516 -0.44 -17.56 -2.87
C TRP A 516 0.06 -16.38 -2.03
N GLY A 517 1.33 -16.36 -1.65
CA GLY A 517 1.91 -15.33 -0.78
C GLY A 517 1.94 -13.97 -1.45
N SER A 518 2.31 -13.92 -2.74
CA SER A 518 2.21 -12.70 -3.53
C SER A 518 0.75 -12.26 -3.67
N ALA A 519 -0.20 -13.19 -3.90
CA ALA A 519 -1.63 -12.87 -3.98
C ALA A 519 -2.20 -12.30 -2.66
N LYS A 520 -1.82 -12.86 -1.51
CA LYS A 520 -2.32 -12.42 -0.20
C LYS A 520 -1.58 -11.20 0.37
N GLY A 521 -0.31 -11.01 0.01
CA GLY A 521 0.44 -9.78 0.24
C GLY A 521 -0.12 -8.58 -0.56
N ARG A 522 -0.78 -8.86 -1.69
CA ARG A 522 -1.48 -7.91 -2.59
C ARG A 522 -2.87 -7.47 -2.08
N ASN A 523 -3.15 -7.47 -0.78
CA ASN A 523 -4.45 -7.00 -0.27
C ASN A 523 -4.63 -5.48 -0.46
N LYS A 524 -5.24 -5.07 -1.58
CA LYS A 524 -5.42 -3.68 -2.02
C LYS A 524 -6.71 -3.00 -1.55
N LEU A 525 -7.74 -3.73 -1.12
CA LEU A 525 -9.01 -3.11 -0.64
C LEU A 525 -8.78 -2.19 0.57
N LEU A 526 -7.88 -2.60 1.46
CA LEU A 526 -7.43 -1.82 2.61
C LEU A 526 -6.37 -0.77 2.27
N ARG A 527 -5.74 -0.87 1.09
CA ARG A 527 -4.72 0.08 0.61
C ARG A 527 -5.34 1.40 0.13
N VAL A 528 -6.56 1.34 -0.41
CA VAL A 528 -7.35 2.51 -0.84
C VAL A 528 -7.92 3.27 0.36
N PHE A 529 -8.38 2.57 1.40
CA PHE A 529 -8.95 3.20 2.59
C PHE A 529 -7.92 3.61 3.66
N LEU A 530 -6.80 2.89 3.81
CA LEU A 530 -5.87 3.04 4.96
C LEU A 530 -4.38 3.16 4.57
N GLY A 531 -4.05 3.36 3.29
CA GLY A 531 -2.67 3.55 2.81
C GLY A 531 -1.85 2.26 2.64
N ARG A 532 -0.54 2.37 2.32
CA ARG A 532 0.43 1.28 1.98
C ARG A 532 0.62 0.21 3.07
N HIS A 533 -0.41 -0.47 3.54
CA HIS A 533 -0.31 -1.46 4.62
C HIS A 533 -0.82 -2.79 4.07
N GLY A 534 0.07 -3.78 4.00
CA GLY A 534 -0.23 -5.15 3.58
C GLY A 534 -1.16 -5.86 4.58
N ILE A 535 -0.81 -7.07 5.01
CA ILE A 535 -1.55 -7.88 6.02
C ILE A 535 -2.10 -7.05 7.20
N GLY A 536 -1.36 -6.02 7.64
CA GLY A 536 -1.76 -5.11 8.70
C GLY A 536 -3.10 -4.38 8.47
N GLY A 537 -3.58 -4.26 7.24
CA GLY A 537 -4.89 -3.69 6.96
C GLY A 537 -6.04 -4.49 7.60
N ARG A 538 -5.96 -5.83 7.66
CA ARG A 538 -6.99 -6.66 8.29
C ARG A 538 -7.11 -6.38 9.79
N LEU A 539 -5.97 -6.15 10.44
CA LEU A 539 -5.93 -5.73 11.84
C LEU A 539 -6.54 -4.34 12.02
N VAL A 540 -6.31 -3.41 11.08
CA VAL A 540 -6.94 -2.09 11.16
C VAL A 540 -8.45 -2.19 10.95
N LEU A 541 -8.92 -2.97 9.98
CA LEU A 541 -10.34 -3.21 9.78
C LEU A 541 -10.97 -3.89 11.01
N ALA A 542 -10.31 -4.89 11.58
CA ALA A 542 -10.73 -5.55 12.82
C ALA A 542 -10.80 -4.57 13.99
N ALA A 543 -9.79 -3.71 14.16
CA ALA A 543 -9.79 -2.70 15.20
C ALA A 543 -10.94 -1.70 15.00
N TRP A 544 -11.19 -1.27 13.76
CA TRP A 544 -12.22 -0.29 13.44
C TRP A 544 -13.63 -0.87 13.62
N MET A 545 -13.90 -2.05 13.05
CA MET A 545 -15.15 -2.77 13.24
C MET A 545 -15.36 -3.17 14.70
N GLY A 546 -14.29 -3.56 15.40
CA GLY A 546 -14.30 -3.85 16.82
C GLY A 546 -14.68 -2.65 17.67
N SER A 547 -14.19 -1.45 17.32
CA SER A 547 -14.61 -0.20 17.95
C SER A 547 -16.11 0.04 17.77
N PHE A 548 -16.65 -0.13 16.55
CA PHE A 548 -18.09 -0.01 16.31
C PHE A 548 -18.91 -1.05 17.07
N ALA A 549 -18.45 -2.31 17.11
CA ALA A 549 -19.09 -3.35 17.89
C ALA A 549 -19.20 -2.95 19.38
N PHE A 550 -18.08 -2.49 19.95
CA PHE A 550 -18.00 -2.05 21.34
C PHE A 550 -18.87 -0.83 21.63
N MET A 551 -19.00 0.08 20.66
CA MET A 551 -19.92 1.22 20.74
C MET A 551 -21.38 0.78 20.73
N LEU A 552 -21.76 -0.14 19.85
CA LEU A 552 -23.17 -0.37 19.51
C LEU A 552 -23.84 -1.46 20.35
N LEU A 553 -23.09 -2.49 20.77
CA LEU A 553 -23.61 -3.62 21.55
C LEU A 553 -24.29 -3.21 22.88
N PRO A 554 -23.79 -2.22 23.64
CA PRO A 554 -24.44 -1.78 24.87
C PRO A 554 -25.81 -1.13 24.67
N PHE A 555 -26.11 -0.60 23.48
CA PHE A 555 -27.36 0.13 23.21
C PHE A 555 -28.44 -0.81 22.66
N PRO A 556 -29.60 -0.97 23.35
CA PRO A 556 -30.64 -1.93 22.98
C PRO A 556 -31.09 -1.86 21.52
N GLY A 557 -31.33 -0.66 20.97
CA GLY A 557 -31.74 -0.49 19.58
C GLY A 557 -30.61 -0.53 18.54
N ALA A 558 -29.34 -0.67 18.95
CA ALA A 558 -28.21 -0.83 18.05
C ALA A 558 -27.50 -2.18 18.19
N ARG A 559 -28.09 -3.13 18.93
CA ARG A 559 -27.51 -4.47 19.14
C ARG A 559 -27.29 -5.23 17.84
N VAL A 560 -28.22 -5.16 16.89
CA VAL A 560 -28.09 -5.85 15.58
C VAL A 560 -26.89 -5.32 14.79
N PRO A 561 -26.75 -4.00 14.51
CA PRO A 561 -25.55 -3.50 13.85
C PRO A 561 -24.27 -3.67 14.68
N GLY A 562 -24.37 -3.65 16.02
CA GLY A 562 -23.27 -3.99 16.93
C GLY A 562 -22.79 -5.44 16.78
N LEU A 563 -23.70 -6.41 16.67
CA LEU A 563 -23.38 -7.81 16.41
C LEU A 563 -22.78 -8.00 15.03
N VAL A 564 -23.33 -7.35 14.00
CA VAL A 564 -22.77 -7.40 12.64
C VAL A 564 -21.33 -6.90 12.61
N THR A 565 -21.06 -5.74 13.22
CA THR A 565 -19.70 -5.19 13.30
C THR A 565 -18.77 -6.06 14.15
N ALA A 566 -19.27 -6.69 15.21
CA ALA A 566 -18.50 -7.66 16.01
C ALA A 566 -18.08 -8.87 15.18
N VAL A 567 -19.01 -9.45 14.42
CA VAL A 567 -18.76 -10.59 13.53
C VAL A 567 -17.75 -10.21 12.44
N LEU A 568 -17.87 -9.02 11.83
CA LEU A 568 -16.91 -8.52 10.85
C LEU A 568 -15.51 -8.33 11.46
N ALA A 569 -15.42 -7.84 12.69
CA ALA A 569 -14.15 -7.69 13.41
C ALA A 569 -13.50 -9.06 13.67
N LEU A 570 -14.27 -10.02 14.20
CA LEU A 570 -13.80 -11.38 14.47
C LEU A 570 -13.39 -12.11 13.18
N ALA A 571 -14.17 -11.97 12.11
CA ALA A 571 -13.84 -12.54 10.81
C ALA A 571 -12.54 -11.98 10.25
N ALA A 572 -12.32 -10.65 10.36
CA ALA A 572 -11.07 -10.02 9.94
C ALA A 572 -9.85 -10.46 10.78
N LEU A 573 -10.03 -10.67 12.09
CA LEU A 573 -9.00 -11.22 12.97
C LEU A 573 -8.69 -12.68 12.63
N ALA A 574 -9.71 -13.50 12.44
CA ALA A 574 -9.56 -14.90 12.08
C ALA A 574 -8.87 -15.07 10.72
N ASP A 575 -9.27 -14.28 9.72
CA ASP A 575 -8.61 -14.26 8.40
C ASP A 575 -7.14 -13.81 8.52
N TRP A 576 -6.86 -12.81 9.37
CA TRP A 576 -5.48 -12.39 9.65
C TRP A 576 -4.65 -13.50 10.29
N ALA A 577 -5.19 -14.13 11.34
CA ALA A 577 -4.52 -15.19 12.09
C ALA A 577 -4.25 -16.43 11.22
N ARG A 578 -5.19 -16.77 10.32
CA ARG A 578 -5.04 -17.87 9.36
C ARG A 578 -3.98 -17.59 8.30
N ILE A 579 -3.93 -16.37 7.79
CA ILE A 579 -3.06 -16.02 6.65
C ILE A 579 -1.62 -15.68 7.10
N ARG A 580 -1.42 -15.09 8.29
CA ARG A 580 -0.10 -14.60 8.70
C ARG A 580 0.99 -15.68 8.78
N PRO A 581 0.74 -16.90 9.29
CA PRO A 581 1.75 -17.96 9.33
C PRO A 581 2.22 -18.36 7.92
N GLY A 582 1.29 -18.58 6.99
CA GLY A 582 1.62 -18.91 5.60
C GLY A 582 2.40 -17.80 4.92
N LEU A 583 2.11 -16.52 5.21
CA LEU A 583 2.87 -15.41 4.64
C LEU A 583 4.29 -15.34 5.20
N ARG A 584 4.48 -15.59 6.50
CA ARG A 584 5.83 -15.73 7.07
C ARG A 584 6.61 -16.88 6.44
N ARG A 585 5.94 -18.01 6.14
CA ARG A 585 6.52 -19.12 5.39
C ARG A 585 6.97 -18.66 4.00
N ALA A 586 6.10 -17.98 3.25
CA ALA A 586 6.43 -17.45 1.92
C ALA A 586 7.55 -16.38 1.91
N GLU A 587 7.67 -15.59 3.00
CA GLU A 587 8.71 -14.58 3.21
C GLU A 587 10.10 -15.21 3.45
N ARG A 588 10.16 -16.44 4.02
CA ARG A 588 11.41 -17.17 4.31
C ARG A 588 11.98 -17.97 3.14
N HIS A 589 11.15 -18.34 2.16
CA HIS A 589 11.56 -19.11 0.99
C HIS A 589 11.57 -18.27 -0.29
N PRO A 590 12.47 -17.29 -0.44
CA PRO A 590 12.53 -16.46 -1.64
C PRO A 590 13.09 -17.20 -2.86
N LEU A 591 13.88 -18.26 -2.65
CA LEU A 591 14.45 -19.11 -3.70
C LEU A 591 13.67 -20.43 -3.81
N PRO A 592 13.54 -20.98 -5.03
CA PRO A 592 13.08 -22.35 -5.23
C PRO A 592 13.92 -23.37 -4.43
N PRO A 593 13.36 -24.51 -4.03
CA PRO A 593 14.15 -25.62 -3.54
C PRO A 593 15.19 -26.03 -4.58
N ASP A 594 16.32 -26.56 -4.11
CA ASP A 594 17.46 -26.99 -4.93
C ASP A 594 18.10 -25.90 -5.82
N SER A 595 17.77 -24.62 -5.60
CA SER A 595 18.49 -23.51 -6.22
C SER A 595 19.99 -23.62 -5.92
N PRO A 596 20.89 -23.27 -6.86
CA PRO A 596 22.34 -23.23 -6.59
C PRO A 596 22.62 -22.32 -5.39
N ASP A 597 23.78 -22.48 -4.74
CA ASP A 597 24.15 -21.61 -3.61
C ASP A 597 24.42 -20.19 -4.10
N TRP A 598 23.61 -19.22 -3.63
CA TRP A 598 23.85 -17.79 -3.87
C TRP A 598 24.77 -17.17 -2.83
N GLY A 599 25.06 -17.91 -1.75
CA GLY A 599 25.87 -17.48 -0.62
C GLY A 599 27.35 -17.70 -0.84
N GLU A 600 28.09 -16.67 -1.24
CA GLU A 600 29.55 -16.70 -1.15
C GLU A 600 29.96 -16.36 0.27
N THR A 601 30.54 -17.31 0.99
CA THR A 601 30.88 -17.17 2.42
C THR A 601 32.29 -16.61 2.62
N ARG A 602 33.13 -16.61 1.58
CA ARG A 602 34.50 -16.09 1.66
C ARG A 602 34.50 -14.57 1.83
N PRO A 603 35.11 -14.05 2.90
CA PRO A 603 35.13 -12.62 3.18
C PRO A 603 36.06 -11.83 2.26
N ASP A 604 37.01 -12.49 1.60
CA ASP A 604 38.01 -11.91 0.69
C ASP A 604 37.59 -11.92 -0.78
N HIS A 605 36.36 -12.35 -1.09
CA HIS A 605 35.83 -12.37 -2.46
C HIS A 605 34.72 -11.34 -2.62
N ALA A 606 34.80 -10.56 -3.70
CA ALA A 606 33.82 -9.52 -3.97
C ALA A 606 32.51 -10.14 -4.49
N PRO A 607 31.34 -9.81 -3.91
CA PRO A 607 30.05 -10.26 -4.42
C PRO A 607 29.69 -9.63 -5.78
N VAL A 608 30.29 -8.48 -6.10
CA VAL A 608 30.15 -7.73 -7.35
C VAL A 608 31.45 -7.00 -7.64
N LEU A 609 31.74 -6.73 -8.92
CA LEU A 609 32.88 -5.93 -9.31
C LEU A 609 32.88 -4.57 -8.60
N GLY A 610 34.02 -4.19 -8.02
CA GLY A 610 34.17 -2.92 -7.30
C GLY A 610 33.71 -2.93 -5.84
N TYR A 611 33.18 -4.03 -5.30
CA TYR A 611 33.01 -4.15 -3.85
C TYR A 611 34.36 -4.34 -3.16
N GLN A 612 34.61 -3.58 -2.09
CA GLN A 612 35.77 -3.74 -1.21
C GLN A 612 35.28 -3.81 0.23
N PRO A 613 35.63 -4.87 0.99
CA PRO A 613 35.27 -4.93 2.39
C PRO A 613 36.04 -3.90 3.20
N TRP A 614 35.49 -3.49 4.33
CA TRP A 614 36.20 -2.70 5.33
C TRP A 614 36.96 -3.62 6.29
N ALA A 615 38.15 -3.15 6.70
CA ALA A 615 38.98 -3.80 7.71
C ALA A 615 38.36 -3.74 9.11
#